data_AF-A0A524LIF3-F1
#
_entry.id   AF-A0A524LIF3-F1
#
_cell.length_a   1.000
_cell.length_b   1.000
_cell.length_c   1.000
_cell.angle_alpha   90.00
_cell.angle_beta   90.00
_cell.angle_gamma   90.00
#
_symmetry.space_group_name_H-M   'P 1'
#
loop_
_entity.id
_entity.type
_entity.pdbx_description
1 polymer ?
#
loop_
_entity_poly.entity_id
_entity_poly.type
_entity_poly.pdbx_seq_one_letter_code
_entity_poly.pdbx_strand_id
1 'polypeptide(L)' 'MSVPIVHPLAVGVSVAGKKPTCACKGGNKVPVSGKILKVIKNHTGTWYYLDIGTTIKSEWVETVIA' A
#
# COMPACT_ATOMS: atom_id res chain seq x y z
N MET A 1 -8.49 16.45 -11.57
CA MET A 1 -9.16 15.14 -11.66
C MET A 1 -8.19 14.10 -11.13
N SER A 2 -8.50 13.46 -10.01
CA SER A 2 -7.66 12.41 -9.42
C SER A 2 -7.85 11.13 -10.25
N VAL A 3 -6.78 10.59 -10.84
CA VAL A 3 -6.86 9.31 -11.56
C VAL A 3 -7.17 8.21 -10.55
N PRO A 4 -8.23 7.40 -10.73
CA PRO A 4 -8.52 6.32 -9.80
C PRO A 4 -7.39 5.28 -9.84
N ILE A 5 -6.85 4.94 -8.66
CA ILE A 5 -5.85 3.88 -8.53
C ILE A 5 -6.58 2.55 -8.71
N VAL A 6 -6.33 1.87 -9.83
CA VAL A 6 -6.91 0.56 -10.12
C VAL A 6 -6.03 -0.52 -9.53
N HIS A 7 -6.59 -1.31 -8.62
CA HIS A 7 -5.93 -2.45 -8.01
C HIS A 7 -6.37 -3.76 -8.71
N PRO A 8 -5.52 -4.81 -8.76
CA PRO A 8 -4.18 -4.87 -8.18
C PRO A 8 -3.12 -4.14 -9.02
N LEU A 9 -2.20 -3.44 -8.34
CA LEU A 9 -1.00 -2.89 -8.97
C LEU A 9 0.00 -4.00 -9.31
N ALA A 10 0.79 -3.78 -10.36
CA ALA A 10 1.83 -4.72 -10.80
C ALA A 10 3.04 -4.71 -9.86
N VAL A 11 3.74 -5.85 -9.81
CA VAL A 11 5.06 -5.93 -9.17
C VAL A 11 6.03 -5.03 -9.94
N GLY A 12 6.86 -4.29 -9.21
CA GLY A 12 7.82 -3.34 -9.75
C GLY A 12 7.35 -1.89 -9.76
N VAL A 13 6.08 -1.64 -9.48
CA VAL A 13 5.53 -0.29 -9.36
C VAL A 13 5.89 0.30 -8.00
N SER A 14 6.30 1.57 -7.96
CA SER A 14 6.52 2.28 -6.71
C SER A 14 5.21 2.91 -6.22
N VAL A 15 4.94 2.81 -4.93
CA VAL A 15 3.72 3.35 -4.32
C VAL A 15 4.07 4.15 -3.08
N ALA A 16 3.22 5.13 -2.77
CA ALA A 16 3.23 5.87 -1.52
C ALA A 16 1.83 5.87 -0.90
N GLY A 17 1.77 5.79 0.42
CA GLY A 17 0.52 5.76 1.16
C GLY A 17 0.71 5.95 2.65
N LYS A 18 -0.38 5.81 3.39
CA LYS A 18 -0.40 6.02 4.85
C LYS A 18 -0.88 4.76 5.58
N LYS A 19 0.06 4.04 6.17
CA LYS A 19 -0.19 2.81 6.94
C LYS A 19 -0.48 3.16 8.41
N PRO A 20 -1.52 2.60 9.05
CA PRO A 20 -1.69 2.74 10.50
C PRO A 20 -0.55 2.03 11.26
N THR A 21 0.04 2.69 12.26
CA THR A 21 1.13 2.13 13.08
C THR A 21 0.70 0.95 13.93
N CYS A 22 -0.57 0.90 14.30
CA CYS A 22 -1.15 -0.21 15.05
C CYS A 22 -2.54 -0.56 14.52
N ALA A 23 -2.96 -1.81 14.73
CA ALA A 23 -4.32 -2.26 14.44
C ALA A 23 -5.38 -1.65 15.38
N CYS A 24 -4.97 -0.86 16.36
CA CYS A 24 -5.84 -0.17 17.30
C CYS A 24 -6.47 1.09 16.69
N LYS A 25 -7.75 1.34 17.02
CA LYS A 25 -8.44 2.60 16.71
C LYS A 25 -7.67 3.77 17.35
N GLY A 26 -7.27 4.75 16.55
CA GLY A 26 -6.54 5.95 16.99
C GLY A 26 -5.03 5.90 16.80
N GLY A 27 -4.48 4.81 16.27
CA GLY A 27 -3.05 4.75 15.92
C GLY A 27 -2.67 5.77 14.85
N ASN A 28 -1.55 6.46 15.05
CA ASN A 28 -0.98 7.37 14.05
C ASN A 28 -0.79 6.66 12.72
N LYS A 29 -0.99 7.36 11.60
CA LYS A 29 -0.68 6.82 10.28
C LYS A 29 0.73 7.25 9.90
N VAL A 30 1.59 6.28 9.62
CA VAL A 30 2.94 6.55 9.11
C VAL A 30 2.93 6.56 7.59
N PRO A 31 3.57 7.55 6.96
CA PRO A 31 3.80 7.52 5.53
C PRO A 31 4.73 6.34 5.21
N VAL A 32 4.38 5.60 4.18
CA VAL A 32 5.13 4.45 3.70
C VAL A 32 5.23 4.57 2.19
N SER A 33 6.45 4.50 1.67
CA SER A 33 6.70 4.41 0.24
C SER A 33 7.68 3.28 -0.06
N GLY A 34 7.54 2.68 -1.22
CA GLY A 34 8.43 1.60 -1.65
C GLY A 34 7.96 0.95 -2.94
N LYS A 35 8.80 0.08 -3.48
CA LYS A 35 8.53 -0.68 -4.69
C LYS A 35 7.80 -1.97 -4.35
N ILE A 36 6.70 -2.26 -5.04
CA ILE A 36 5.95 -3.51 -4.84
C ILE A 36 6.83 -4.68 -5.30
N LEU A 37 7.17 -5.56 -4.37
CA LEU A 37 7.86 -6.82 -4.65
C LEU A 37 6.90 -8.00 -4.81
N LYS A 38 5.77 -7.96 -4.10
CA LYS A 38 4.77 -9.03 -4.13
C LYS A 38 3.37 -8.48 -3.89
N VAL A 39 2.41 -9.03 -4.63
CA VAL A 39 0.97 -8.81 -4.41
C VAL A 39 0.42 -9.98 -3.61
N ILE A 40 -0.25 -9.69 -2.51
CA ILE A 40 -0.84 -10.67 -1.59
C ILE A 40 -2.36 -10.42 -1.57
N LYS A 41 -3.16 -11.40 -1.98
CA LYS A 41 -4.63 -11.32 -1.94
C LYS A 41 -5.16 -12.29 -0.89
N ASN A 42 -5.99 -11.79 0.02
CA ASN A 42 -6.65 -12.61 1.04
C ASN A 42 -8.08 -12.11 1.28
N HIS A 43 -8.80 -12.73 2.22
CA HIS A 43 -10.18 -12.38 2.56
C HIS A 43 -10.36 -10.94 3.07
N THR A 44 -9.28 -10.28 3.52
CA THR A 44 -9.33 -8.88 3.99
C THR A 44 -9.08 -7.85 2.87
N GLY A 45 -8.67 -8.31 1.68
CA GLY A 45 -8.41 -7.46 0.51
C GLY A 45 -7.06 -7.71 -0.15
N THR A 46 -6.58 -6.70 -0.90
CA THR A 46 -5.29 -6.73 -1.58
C THR A 46 -4.23 -6.02 -0.74
N TRP A 47 -3.09 -6.67 -0.57
CA TRP A 47 -1.92 -6.20 0.15
C TRP A 47 -0.71 -6.21 -0.77
N TYR A 48 0.20 -5.28 -0.54
CA TYR A 48 1.45 -5.13 -1.28
C TYR A 48 2.61 -5.26 -0.31
N TYR A 49 3.52 -6.17 -0.59
CA TYR A 49 4.82 -6.25 0.08
C TYR A 49 5.79 -5.33 -0.64
N LEU A 50 6.36 -4.38 0.08
CA LEU A 50 7.29 -3.39 -0.41
C LEU A 50 8.74 -3.83 -0.17
N ASP A 51 9.65 -3.32 -0.97
CA ASP A 51 11.10 -3.53 -0.89
C ASP A 51 11.73 -3.11 0.44
N ILE A 52 11.18 -2.11 1.11
CA ILE A 52 11.58 -1.68 2.46
C ILE A 52 11.18 -2.67 3.58
N GLY A 53 10.70 -3.86 3.26
CA GLY A 53 10.40 -4.92 4.23
C GLY A 53 9.07 -4.75 4.97
N THR A 54 8.13 -3.98 4.43
CA THR A 54 6.81 -3.74 5.04
C THR A 54 5.69 -4.06 4.07
N THR A 55 4.49 -4.27 4.60
CA THR A 55 3.27 -4.42 3.80
C THR A 55 2.37 -3.19 3.91
N ILE A 56 1.73 -2.82 2.80
CA ILE A 56 0.71 -1.79 2.72
C ILE A 56 -0.56 -2.37 2.08
N LYS A 57 -1.73 -2.08 2.65
CA LYS A 57 -3.02 -2.51 2.08
C LYS A 57 -3.41 -1.57 0.93
N SER A 58 -4.12 -2.08 -0.07
CA SER A 58 -4.52 -1.30 -1.25
C SER A 58 -5.27 -0.02 -0.90
N GLU A 59 -6.17 -0.06 0.09
CA GLU A 59 -6.94 1.10 0.58
C GLU A 59 -6.09 2.18 1.25
N TRP A 60 -4.83 1.89 1.59
CA TRP A 60 -3.90 2.84 2.19
C TRP A 60 -2.97 3.49 1.17
N VAL A 61 -2.99 3.02 -0.09
CA VAL A 61 -2.18 3.59 -1.18
C VAL A 61 -2.83 4.89 -1.63
N GLU A 62 -2.11 6.00 -1.49
CA GLU A 62 -2.58 7.32 -1.87
C GLU A 62 -2.04 7.74 -3.24
N THR A 63 -0.87 7.23 -3.65
CA THR A 63 -0.20 7.63 -4.89
C THR A 63 0.60 6.48 -5.49
N VAL A 64 0.57 6.37 -6.81
CA VAL A 64 1.44 5.50 -7.60
C VAL A 64 2.54 6.37 -8.20
N ILE A 65 3.79 6.02 -7.94
CA ILE A 65 4.98 6.68 -8.46
C ILE A 65 5.46 5.80 -9.63
N ALA A 66 5.25 6.30 -10.86
CA ALA A 66 5.66 5.63 -12.09
C ALA A 66 7.18 5.66 -12.26
#